data_AF-A0A930USQ9-F1
#
_entry.id   AF-A0A930USQ9-F1
#
_cell.length_a   1.000
_cell.length_b   1.000
_cell.length_c   1.000
_cell.angle_alpha   90.00
_cell.angle_beta   90.00
_cell.angle_gamma   90.00
#
_symmetry.space_group_name_H-M   'P 1'
#
loop_
_entity.id
_entity.type
_entity.pdbx_description
1 polymer ?
#
loop_
_entity_poly.entity_id
_entity_poly.type
_entity_poly.pdbx_seq_one_letter_code
_entity_poly.pdbx_strand_id
1 'polypeptide(L)'
;MKLRRHAKPPPGLMALPAAGLADFLGGPALIEVPGEEPETVFVSLLLHGNETSGWEAVRRWLRGLDGPPRRSHVLLIANPMAAA
;
A
#
# COMPACT_ATOMS: atom_id res chain seq x y z
N MET A 1 9.43 4.47 15.75
CA MET A 1 9.26 3.72 14.49
C MET A 1 9.42 4.67 13.32
N LYS A 2 10.19 4.33 12.27
CA LYS A 2 10.46 5.23 11.14
C LYS A 2 9.50 4.93 9.99
N LEU A 3 8.78 5.94 9.51
CA LEU A 3 7.96 5.83 8.30
C LEU A 3 8.86 5.66 7.08
N ARG A 4 8.63 4.60 6.30
CA ARG A 4 9.38 4.33 5.07
C ARG A 4 8.65 4.90 3.87
N ARG A 5 9.39 5.24 2.82
CA ARG A 5 8.84 5.83 1.59
C ARG A 5 9.31 5.05 0.38
N HIS A 6 8.37 4.76 -0.52
CA HIS A 6 8.62 4.09 -1.79
C HIS A 6 7.98 4.90 -2.91
N ALA A 7 8.76 5.30 -3.92
CA ALA A 7 8.25 6.05 -5.08
C ALA A 7 7.40 5.21 -6.05
N LYS A 8 7.33 3.89 -5.83
CA LYS A 8 6.46 2.93 -6.52
C LYS A 8 6.22 1.70 -5.64
N PRO A 9 5.21 0.86 -5.91
CA PRO A 9 5.04 -0.40 -5.20
C PRO A 9 6.31 -1.27 -5.31
N PRO A 10 6.92 -1.69 -4.18
CA PRO A 10 8.08 -2.56 -4.22
C PRO A 10 7.76 -3.91 -4.89
N PRO A 11 8.68 -4.50 -5.65
CA PRO A 11 8.49 -5.82 -6.24
C PRO A 11 8.16 -6.86 -5.15
N GLY A 12 7.13 -7.67 -5.38
CA GLY A 12 6.68 -8.70 -4.43
C GLY A 12 5.65 -8.22 -3.40
N LEU A 13 5.42 -6.91 -3.23
CA LEU A 13 4.42 -6.38 -2.29
C LEU A 13 3.04 -7.03 -2.48
N MET A 14 2.58 -7.10 -3.73
CA MET A 14 1.26 -7.62 -4.07
C MET A 14 1.10 -9.12 -3.80
N ALA A 15 2.18 -9.88 -3.59
CA ALA A 15 2.10 -11.30 -3.24
C ALA A 15 1.64 -11.51 -1.79
N LEU A 16 1.79 -10.51 -0.92
CA LEU A 16 1.66 -10.67 0.52
C LEU A 16 0.22 -10.44 1.02
N PRO A 17 -0.28 -11.27 1.96
CA PRO A 17 -1.40 -10.90 2.81
C PRO A 17 -0.99 -9.80 3.80
N ALA A 18 -1.95 -9.20 4.51
CA ALA A 18 -1.69 -8.14 5.48
C ALA A 18 -0.65 -8.53 6.54
N ALA A 19 -0.73 -9.76 7.08
CA ALA A 19 0.19 -10.30 8.07
C ALA A 19 1.67 -10.35 7.60
N GLY A 20 1.92 -10.43 6.28
CA GLY A 20 3.28 -10.46 5.73
C GLY A 20 3.89 -9.08 5.50
N LEU A 21 3.11 -8.00 5.63
CA LEU A 21 3.57 -6.65 5.31
C LEU A 21 4.61 -6.12 6.30
N ALA A 22 4.52 -6.51 7.58
CA ALA A 22 5.47 -6.06 8.61
C ALA A 22 6.90 -6.49 8.28
N ASP A 23 7.09 -7.76 7.97
CA ASP A 23 8.41 -8.33 7.66
C ASP A 23 8.96 -7.77 6.35
N PHE A 24 8.09 -7.62 5.34
CA PHE A 24 8.50 -7.14 4.03
C PHE A 24 8.83 -5.64 4.00
N LEU A 25 8.00 -4.81 4.63
CA LEU A 25 8.20 -3.36 4.64
C LEU A 25 9.13 -2.93 5.77
N GLY A 26 9.25 -3.69 6.84
CA GLY A 26 10.04 -3.34 8.03
C GLY A 26 9.45 -2.17 8.82
N GLY A 27 8.12 -2.02 8.81
CA GLY A 27 7.35 -0.96 9.50
C GLY A 27 6.32 -0.25 8.61
N PRO A 28 5.69 0.84 9.10
CA PRO A 28 4.77 1.66 8.32
C PRO A 28 5.43 2.21 7.07
N ALA A 29 4.67 2.29 5.99
CA ALA A 29 5.17 2.71 4.69
C ALA A 29 4.19 3.63 3.98
N LEU A 30 4.75 4.60 3.26
CA LEU A 30 4.08 5.44 2.30
C LEU A 30 4.55 4.99 0.91
N ILE A 31 3.60 4.59 0.05
CA ILE A 31 3.89 4.00 -1.26
C ILE A 31 3.17 4.83 -2.31
N GLU A 32 3.93 5.45 -3.19
CA GLU A 32 3.40 6.15 -4.35
C GLU A 32 2.99 5.13 -5.43
N VAL A 33 1.90 5.43 -6.13
CA VAL A 33 1.44 4.73 -7.32
C VAL A 33 1.23 5.83 -8.38
N PRO A 34 2.26 6.12 -9.19
CA PRO A 34 2.19 7.23 -10.13
C PRO A 34 1.12 6.97 -11.18
N GLY A 35 0.25 7.95 -11.39
CA GLY A 35 -0.78 7.96 -12.42
C GLY A 35 -0.53 9.02 -13.49
N GLU A 36 -1.48 9.16 -14.41
CA GLU A 36 -1.39 10.09 -15.54
C GLU A 36 -1.70 11.54 -15.15
N GLU A 37 -2.59 11.73 -14.18
CA GLU A 37 -3.06 13.03 -13.70
C GLU A 37 -2.29 13.49 -12.44
N PRO A 38 -2.06 14.81 -12.28
CA PRO A 38 -1.35 15.39 -11.14
C PRO A 38 -2.16 15.36 -9.83
N GLU A 39 -3.49 15.22 -9.91
CA GLU A 39 -4.38 15.19 -8.74
C GLU A 39 -4.22 13.86 -7.98
N THR A 40 -3.49 13.90 -6.87
CA THR A 40 -3.16 12.69 -6.09
C THR A 40 -4.23 12.36 -5.06
N VAL A 41 -4.66 11.10 -5.04
CA VAL A 41 -5.54 10.56 -3.99
C VAL A 41 -4.71 9.92 -2.90
N PHE A 42 -4.94 10.35 -1.65
CA PHE A 42 -4.32 9.73 -0.48
C PHE A 42 -5.25 8.64 0.08
N VAL A 43 -4.71 7.44 0.28
CA VAL A 43 -5.45 6.29 0.81
C VAL A 43 -4.73 5.75 2.04
N SER A 44 -5.39 5.78 3.19
CA SER A 44 -4.89 5.16 4.43
C SER A 44 -5.53 3.79 4.63
N LEU A 45 -4.71 2.78 4.91
CA LEU A 45 -5.16 1.42 5.20
C LEU A 45 -4.35 0.81 6.35
N LEU A 46 -4.92 -0.24 6.96
CA LEU A 46 -4.35 -0.91 8.13
C LEU A 46 -4.00 0.07 9.27
N LEU A 47 -4.95 0.95 9.62
CA LEU A 47 -4.84 1.80 10.81
C LEU A 47 -4.93 0.92 12.07
N HIS A 48 -5.92 0.04 12.11
CA HIS A 48 -5.95 -1.10 13.02
C HIS A 48 -5.54 -2.38 12.30
N GLY A 49 -4.82 -3.25 13.00
CA GLY A 49 -4.24 -4.46 12.42
C GLY A 49 -5.26 -5.51 11.97
N ASN A 50 -6.46 -5.50 12.54
CA ASN A 50 -7.55 -6.39 12.16
C ASN A 50 -8.43 -5.84 11.01
N GLU A 51 -8.14 -4.65 10.48
CA GLU A 51 -8.90 -4.02 9.38
C GLU A 51 -8.24 -4.30 8.02
N THR A 52 -8.08 -5.59 7.69
CA THR A 52 -7.29 -6.04 6.52
C THR A 52 -7.99 -5.85 5.18
N SER A 53 -9.30 -5.67 5.16
CA SER A 53 -10.10 -5.51 3.93
C SER A 53 -9.61 -4.37 3.04
N GLY A 54 -9.14 -3.26 3.63
CA GLY A 54 -8.56 -2.14 2.86
C GLY A 54 -7.29 -2.52 2.11
N TRP A 55 -6.44 -3.35 2.73
CA TRP A 55 -5.27 -3.92 2.06
C TRP A 55 -5.67 -4.84 0.92
N GLU A 56 -6.61 -5.77 1.13
CA GLU A 56 -7.01 -6.70 0.08
C GLU A 56 -7.66 -5.99 -1.12
N ALA A 57 -8.44 -4.93 -0.87
CA ALA A 57 -9.01 -4.10 -1.94
C ALA A 57 -7.92 -3.42 -2.79
N VAL A 58 -6.96 -2.75 -2.14
CA VAL A 58 -5.83 -2.10 -2.82
C VAL A 58 -4.94 -3.12 -3.51
N ARG A 59 -4.66 -4.26 -2.87
CA ARG A 59 -3.86 -5.35 -3.44
C ARG A 59 -4.51 -5.91 -4.71
N ARG A 60 -5.82 -6.12 -4.71
CA ARG A 60 -6.56 -6.55 -5.91
C ARG A 60 -6.53 -5.48 -6.99
N TRP A 61 -6.72 -4.21 -6.63
CA TRP A 61 -6.65 -3.10 -7.58
C TRP A 61 -5.27 -3.01 -8.25
N LEU A 62 -4.18 -3.02 -7.47
CA LEU A 62 -2.81 -2.98 -7.98
C LEU A 62 -2.49 -4.15 -8.92
N ARG A 63 -2.98 -5.36 -8.62
CA ARG A 63 -2.81 -6.55 -9.48
C ARG A 63 -3.56 -6.46 -10.80
N GLY A 64 -4.63 -5.66 -10.87
CA GLY A 64 -5.45 -5.47 -12.06
C GLY A 64 -5.05 -4.27 -12.92
N LEU A 65 -3.96 -3.58 -12.59
CA LEU A 65 -3.45 -2.48 -13.39
C LEU A 65 -2.62 -3.01 -14.57
N ASP A 66 -3.07 -2.71 -15.79
CA ASP A 66 -2.30 -2.97 -17.03
C ASP A 66 -1.40 -1.78 -17.43
N GLY A 67 -1.33 -0.76 -16.58
CA GLY A 67 -0.59 0.49 -16.79
C GLY A 67 -0.79 1.47 -15.62
N PRO A 68 -0.31 2.71 -15.74
CA PRO A 68 -0.56 3.74 -14.74
C PRO A 68 -2.07 3.97 -14.54
N PRO A 69 -2.55 4.10 -13.29
CA PRO A 69 -3.93 4.54 -13.06
C PRO A 69 -4.14 5.98 -13.55
N ARG A 70 -5.40 6.38 -13.79
CA ARG A 70 -5.72 7.76 -14.20
C ARG A 70 -5.15 8.80 -13.24
N ARG A 71 -5.37 8.62 -11.94
CA ARG A 71 -4.84 9.51 -10.89
C ARG A 71 -3.69 8.87 -10.17
N SER A 72 -2.74 9.70 -9.75
CA SER A 72 -1.70 9.28 -8.82
C SER A 72 -2.32 8.92 -7.47
N HIS A 73 -1.78 7.89 -6.80
CA HIS A 73 -2.21 7.53 -5.46
C HIS A 73 -1.02 7.49 -4.50
N VAL A 74 -1.27 7.85 -3.25
CA VAL A 74 -0.34 7.64 -2.15
C VAL A 74 -1.00 6.73 -1.14
N LEU A 75 -0.43 5.55 -0.96
CA LEU A 75 -0.92 4.51 -0.06
C LEU A 75 -0.14 4.60 1.26
N LEU A 76 -0.84 4.84 2.36
CA LEU A 76 -0.27 4.70 3.70
C LEU A 76 -0.65 3.32 4.25
N ILE A 77 0.35 2.46 4.44
CA ILE A 77 0.27 1.25 5.26
C ILE A 77 0.62 1.66 6.69
N ALA A 78 -0.40 1.95 7.51
CA ALA A 78 -0.20 2.69 8.75
C ALA A 78 0.38 1.85 9.89
N ASN A 79 -0.12 0.64 10.12
CA ASN A 79 0.30 -0.22 11.22
C ASN A 79 0.41 -1.70 10.80
N PRO A 80 1.34 -2.04 9.90
CA PRO A 80 1.50 -3.42 9.44
C PRO A 80 1.97 -4.36 10.56
N MET A 81 2.61 -3.85 11.61
CA MET A 81 3.07 -4.65 12.76
C MET A 81 1.94 -5.24 13.60
N ALA A 82 0.73 -4.66 13.52
CA ALA A 82 -0.45 -5.19 14.19
C ALA A 82 -1.28 -6.12 13.29
N ALA A 83 -0.91 -6.25 12.01
CA ALA A 83 -1.70 -6.99 11.04
C ALA A 83 -1.77 -8.48 11.38
N ALA A 84 -2.97 -9.03 11.36
CA ALA A 84 -3.27 -10.45 11.60
C ALA A 84 -3.72 -11.16 10.33
#